data_AF-A0A482XBY3-F1
#
_entry.id   AF-A0A482XBY3-F1
#
_cell.length_a   1.000
_cell.length_b   1.000
_cell.length_c   1.000
_cell.angle_alpha   90.00
_cell.angle_beta   90.00
_cell.angle_gamma   90.00
#
_symmetry.space_group_name_H-M   'P 1'
#
loop_
_entity.id
_entity.type
_entity.pdbx_description
1 polymer ?
#
loop_
_entity_poly.entity_id
_entity_poly.type
_entity_poly.pdbx_seq_one_letter_code
_entity_poly.pdbx_strand_id
1 'polypeptide(L)'
;MLQHSLKRMLPIMHKMKNINKTLNKNILLSIQYLRVRVGIIHQNYPDELLTVEQMNAVEEAVIAQIMEVEGAEQPTFSGMSRKPGYMIVNCDDQPTSTWLTEAVKRIMPWKGAKLKAVLEGEIPRSHVVTAYLPNSSLDSSEYILECYI
;
A
#
# COMPACT_ATOMS: atom_id res chain seq x y z
N MET A 1 -23.93 6.92 53.08
CA MET A 1 -22.54 7.21 52.67
C MET A 1 -22.24 6.99 51.18
N LEU A 2 -22.79 5.96 50.51
CA LEU A 2 -22.47 5.62 49.11
C LEU A 2 -22.90 6.64 48.03
N GLN A 3 -24.02 7.35 48.23
CA GLN A 3 -24.54 8.34 47.28
C GLN A 3 -23.63 9.58 47.10
N HIS A 4 -22.85 9.94 48.12
CA HIS A 4 -21.95 11.09 48.05
C HIS A 4 -20.68 10.78 47.23
N SER A 5 -20.17 9.55 47.29
CA SER A 5 -19.05 9.10 46.46
C SER A 5 -19.42 8.99 44.97
N LEU A 6 -20.62 8.50 44.65
CA LEU A 6 -21.10 8.42 43.26
C LEU A 6 -21.21 9.79 42.57
N LYS A 7 -21.71 10.81 43.29
CA LYS A 7 -21.76 12.19 42.77
C LYS A 7 -20.37 12.80 42.53
N ARG A 8 -19.34 12.39 43.30
CA ARG A 8 -17.96 12.82 43.09
C ARG A 8 -17.27 12.14 41.91
N MET A 9 -17.71 10.93 41.52
CA MET A 9 -17.12 10.16 40.42
C MET A 9 -17.70 10.49 39.03
N LEU A 10 -18.97 10.92 38.95
CA LEU A 10 -19.63 11.27 37.68
C LEU A 10 -18.87 12.29 36.79
N PRO A 11 -18.29 13.37 37.35
CA PRO A 11 -17.52 14.35 36.58
C PRO A 11 -16.21 13.75 36.04
N ILE A 12 -15.58 12.87 36.81
CA ILE A 12 -14.34 12.18 36.43
C ILE A 12 -14.60 11.26 35.23
N MET A 13 -15.71 10.50 35.27
CA MET A 13 -16.12 9.64 34.16
C MET A 13 -16.42 10.43 32.88
N HIS A 14 -17.09 11.60 32.99
CA HIS A 14 -17.31 12.49 31.84
C HIS A 14 -16.00 13.03 31.27
N LYS A 15 -15.07 13.45 32.14
CA LYS A 15 -13.76 13.94 31.73
C LYS A 15 -12.96 12.85 31.01
N MET A 16 -12.95 11.61 31.52
CA MET A 16 -12.30 10.47 30.87
C MET A 16 -12.91 10.13 29.50
N LYS A 17 -14.25 10.18 29.38
CA LYS A 17 -14.94 9.92 28.11
C LYS A 17 -14.59 10.97 27.04
N ASN A 18 -14.49 12.23 27.43
CA ASN A 18 -14.07 13.31 26.54
C ASN A 18 -12.59 13.22 26.17
N ILE A 19 -11.71 12.86 27.12
CA ILE A 19 -10.28 12.63 26.85
C ILE A 19 -10.11 11.50 25.82
N ASN A 20 -10.80 10.37 26.00
CA ASN A 20 -10.76 9.25 25.06
C ASN A 20 -11.27 9.65 23.68
N LYS A 21 -12.35 10.44 23.60
CA LYS A 21 -12.88 10.94 22.34
C LYS A 21 -11.89 11.85 21.61
N THR A 22 -11.22 12.74 22.33
CA THR A 22 -10.21 13.66 21.77
C THR A 22 -8.95 12.91 21.35
N LEU A 23 -8.47 11.95 22.15
CA LEU A 23 -7.34 11.09 21.80
C LEU A 23 -7.62 10.29 20.52
N ASN A 24 -8.79 9.64 20.43
CA ASN A 24 -9.16 8.90 19.22
C ASN A 24 -9.24 9.81 17.99
N LYS A 25 -9.78 11.01 18.13
CA LYS A 25 -9.83 11.98 17.02
C LYS A 25 -8.42 12.39 16.57
N ASN A 26 -7.51 12.66 17.51
CA ASN A 26 -6.14 13.04 17.19
C ASN A 26 -5.33 11.89 16.56
N ILE A 27 -5.54 10.66 17.03
CA ILE A 27 -4.94 9.45 16.43
C ILE A 27 -5.44 9.28 14.99
N LEU A 28 -6.75 9.37 14.75
CA LEU A 28 -7.34 9.28 13.41
C LEU A 28 -6.81 10.40 12.49
N LEU A 29 -6.74 11.64 13.00
CA LEU A 29 -6.14 12.76 12.28
C LEU A 29 -4.66 12.50 11.96
N SER A 30 -3.88 11.89 12.85
CA SER A 30 -2.47 11.57 12.56
C SER A 30 -2.31 10.44 11.54
N ILE A 31 -3.20 9.43 11.57
CA ILE A 31 -3.19 8.31 10.61
C ILE A 31 -3.53 8.82 9.20
N GLN A 32 -4.43 9.80 9.08
CA GLN A 32 -4.79 10.33 7.77
C GLN A 32 -3.61 11.02 7.06
N TYR A 33 -2.61 11.53 7.80
CA TYR A 33 -1.39 12.15 7.27
C TYR A 33 -0.19 11.20 7.23
N LEU A 34 -0.39 9.93 7.57
CA LEU A 34 0.67 8.95 7.44
C LEU A 34 0.74 8.50 5.98
N ARG A 35 1.95 8.53 5.41
CA ARG A 35 2.20 7.98 4.08
C ARG A 35 1.79 6.51 4.03
N VAL A 36 1.07 6.14 2.99
CA VAL A 36 0.56 4.78 2.80
C VAL A 36 1.18 4.19 1.55
N ARG A 37 1.76 3.00 1.68
CA ARG A 37 2.27 2.25 0.53
C ARG A 37 1.19 1.33 -0.01
N VAL A 38 0.96 1.41 -1.31
CA VAL A 38 0.03 0.54 -2.04
C VAL A 38 0.80 -0.26 -3.07
N GLY A 39 0.68 -1.58 -3.04
CA GLY A 39 1.21 -2.45 -4.08
C GLY A 39 0.19 -2.62 -5.19
N ILE A 40 0.62 -2.54 -6.45
CA ILE A 40 -0.17 -2.96 -7.60
C ILE A 40 0.47 -4.24 -8.12
N ILE A 41 -0.31 -5.32 -8.08
CA ILE A 41 0.11 -6.68 -8.43
C ILE A 41 -0.84 -7.26 -9.49
N HIS A 42 -0.41 -8.32 -10.16
CA HIS A 42 -1.34 -9.13 -10.95
C HIS A 42 -2.33 -9.85 -10.01
N GLN A 43 -3.58 -10.03 -10.46
CA GLN A 43 -4.62 -10.68 -9.65
C GLN A 43 -4.24 -12.11 -9.23
N ASN A 44 -3.48 -12.80 -10.09
CA ASN A 44 -3.00 -14.18 -9.87
C ASN A 44 -1.58 -14.22 -9.29
N TYR A 45 -1.09 -13.15 -8.68
CA TYR A 45 0.21 -13.18 -7.98
C TYR A 45 0.18 -14.24 -6.85
N PRO A 46 1.23 -15.07 -6.67
CA PRO A 46 2.56 -15.01 -7.30
C PRO A 46 2.72 -15.80 -8.62
N ASP A 47 1.69 -16.51 -9.09
CA ASP A 47 1.77 -17.36 -10.29
C ASP A 47 1.98 -16.55 -11.58
N GLU A 48 1.42 -15.34 -11.61
CA GLU A 48 1.62 -14.39 -12.70
C GLU A 48 2.21 -13.08 -12.17
N LEU A 49 3.20 -12.57 -12.90
CA LEU A 49 3.99 -11.39 -12.55
C LEU A 49 3.78 -10.30 -13.58
N LEU A 50 3.74 -9.04 -13.14
CA LEU A 50 3.70 -7.91 -14.06
C LEU A 50 5.05 -7.75 -14.79
N THR A 51 5.01 -7.67 -16.12
CA THR A 51 6.21 -7.33 -16.91
C THR A 51 6.54 -5.85 -16.80
N VAL A 52 7.72 -5.45 -17.27
CA VAL A 52 8.14 -4.04 -17.29
C VAL A 52 7.20 -3.20 -18.16
N GLU A 53 6.80 -3.73 -19.31
CA GLU A 53 5.87 -3.09 -20.25
C GLU A 53 4.49 -2.93 -19.62
N GLN A 54 4.00 -3.95 -18.90
CA GLN A 54 2.74 -3.87 -18.18
C GLN A 54 2.81 -2.85 -17.05
N MET A 55 3.90 -2.79 -16.28
CA MET A 55 4.10 -1.78 -15.25
C MET A 55 4.14 -0.35 -15.83
N ASN A 56 4.75 -0.15 -17.00
CA ASN A 56 4.69 1.13 -17.71
C ASN A 56 3.24 1.51 -18.05
N ALA A 57 2.48 0.57 -18.62
CA ALA A 57 1.09 0.81 -18.99
C ALA A 57 0.21 1.14 -17.76
N VAL A 58 0.43 0.47 -16.63
CA VAL A 58 -0.24 0.82 -15.35
C VAL A 58 0.11 2.24 -14.93
N GLU A 59 1.38 2.61 -14.96
CA GLU A 59 1.83 3.95 -14.57
C GLU A 59 1.18 5.04 -15.45
N GLU A 60 1.19 4.87 -16.77
CA GLU A 60 0.53 5.78 -17.71
C GLU A 60 -0.98 5.88 -17.46
N ALA A 61 -1.65 4.75 -17.20
CA ALA A 61 -3.09 4.72 -16.92
C ALA A 61 -3.44 5.41 -15.59
N VAL A 62 -2.60 5.27 -14.56
CA VAL A 62 -2.78 5.97 -13.28
C VAL A 62 -2.58 7.48 -13.49
N ILE A 63 -1.55 7.89 -14.24
CA ILE A 63 -1.32 9.31 -14.56
C ILE A 63 -2.52 9.89 -15.31
N ALA A 64 -3.05 9.19 -16.32
CA ALA A 64 -4.23 9.62 -17.04
C ALA A 64 -5.45 9.81 -16.12
N GLN A 65 -5.69 8.87 -15.19
CA GLN A 65 -6.75 9.01 -14.19
C GLN A 65 -6.55 10.22 -13.28
N ILE A 66 -5.32 10.55 -12.89
CA ILE A 66 -5.02 11.75 -12.09
C ILE A 66 -5.39 13.02 -12.86
N MET A 67 -5.06 13.07 -14.16
CA MET A 67 -5.36 14.23 -15.01
C MET A 67 -6.86 14.46 -15.23
N GLU A 68 -7.68 13.43 -15.09
CA GLU A 68 -9.15 13.51 -15.18
C GLU A 68 -9.82 13.98 -13.87
N VAL A 69 -9.09 14.03 -12.75
CA VAL A 69 -9.67 14.46 -11.47
C VAL A 69 -9.90 15.97 -11.45
N GLU A 70 -11.17 16.37 -11.55
CA GLU A 70 -11.61 17.75 -11.31
C GLU A 70 -12.03 17.92 -9.84
N GLY A 71 -11.39 18.83 -9.09
CA GLY A 71 -11.76 19.12 -7.70
C GLY A 71 -10.63 19.64 -6.83
N ALA A 72 -10.97 20.01 -5.59
CA ALA A 72 -10.03 20.54 -4.60
C ALA A 72 -9.17 19.45 -3.92
N GLU A 73 -9.61 18.19 -3.95
CA GLU A 73 -8.92 17.05 -3.32
C GLU A 73 -8.32 16.14 -4.41
N GLN A 74 -7.22 16.58 -5.00
CA GLN A 74 -6.44 15.76 -5.93
C GLN A 74 -5.60 14.73 -5.16
N PRO A 75 -5.47 13.48 -5.66
CA PRO A 75 -4.62 12.49 -5.03
C PRO A 75 -3.15 12.94 -5.06
N THR A 76 -2.45 12.77 -3.94
CA THR A 76 -1.05 13.19 -3.78
C THR A 76 -0.11 12.00 -3.59
N PHE A 77 0.97 11.97 -4.37
CA PHE A 77 1.92 10.86 -4.39
C PHE A 77 3.35 11.36 -4.19
N SER A 78 4.11 10.64 -3.37
CA SER A 78 5.55 10.92 -3.16
C SER A 78 6.47 10.08 -4.06
N GLY A 79 5.90 9.15 -4.84
CA GLY A 79 6.63 8.44 -5.88
C GLY A 79 6.13 7.03 -6.13
N MET A 80 6.75 6.39 -7.12
CA MET A 80 6.44 5.03 -7.55
C MET A 80 7.74 4.25 -7.70
N SER A 81 7.73 2.98 -7.28
CA SER A 81 8.88 2.10 -7.40
C SER A 81 8.49 0.78 -8.05
N ARG A 82 9.30 0.33 -8.98
CA ARG A 82 9.10 -0.94 -9.69
C ARG A 82 9.91 -2.04 -9.00
N LYS A 83 9.30 -3.20 -8.86
CA LYS A 83 9.91 -4.42 -8.35
C LYS A 83 9.72 -5.54 -9.38
N PRO A 84 10.52 -6.62 -9.33
CA PRO A 84 10.27 -7.77 -10.18
C PRO A 84 8.85 -8.30 -9.95
N GLY A 85 8.01 -8.18 -10.98
CA GLY A 85 6.63 -8.69 -10.99
C GLY A 85 5.55 -7.81 -10.36
N TYR A 86 5.89 -6.65 -9.78
CA TYR A 86 4.90 -5.74 -9.18
C TYR A 86 5.45 -4.33 -8.99
N MET A 87 4.58 -3.37 -8.68
CA MET A 87 4.96 -1.99 -8.40
C MET A 87 4.39 -1.50 -7.07
N ILE A 88 5.07 -0.55 -6.44
CA ILE A 88 4.66 0.08 -5.18
C ILE A 88 4.48 1.57 -5.45
N VAL A 89 3.34 2.11 -5.05
CA VAL A 89 3.02 3.54 -5.11
C VAL A 89 2.98 4.10 -3.69
N ASN A 90 3.71 5.18 -3.46
CA ASN A 90 3.75 5.89 -2.18
C ASN A 90 2.68 7.00 -2.21
N CYS A 91 1.57 6.78 -1.51
CA CYS A 91 0.51 7.76 -1.33
C CYS A 91 0.86 8.65 -0.13
N ASP A 92 0.66 9.96 -0.25
CA ASP A 92 1.00 10.87 0.85
C ASP A 92 -0.02 10.85 2.00
N ASP A 93 -1.22 10.34 1.75
CA ASP A 93 -2.29 10.22 2.73
C ASP A 93 -3.22 9.02 2.47
N GLN A 94 -4.08 8.73 3.45
CA GLN A 94 -5.06 7.63 3.39
C GLN A 94 -6.16 7.86 2.32
N PRO A 95 -6.69 9.08 2.10
CA PRO A 95 -7.60 9.34 0.98
C PRO A 95 -7.00 8.98 -0.38
N THR A 96 -5.74 9.32 -0.61
CA THR A 96 -5.03 9.01 -1.87
C THR A 96 -4.85 7.51 -2.07
N SER A 97 -4.52 6.76 -1.01
CA SER A 97 -4.41 5.29 -1.13
C SER A 97 -5.75 4.62 -1.42
N THR A 98 -6.83 5.15 -0.87
CA THR A 98 -8.20 4.70 -1.14
C THR A 98 -8.59 5.02 -2.58
N TRP A 99 -8.30 6.25 -3.03
CA TRP A 99 -8.50 6.67 -4.42
C TRP A 99 -7.75 5.77 -5.39
N LEU A 100 -6.47 5.48 -5.14
CA LEU A 100 -5.64 4.63 -5.99
C LEU A 100 -6.19 3.21 -6.04
N THR A 101 -6.62 2.66 -4.91
CA THR A 101 -7.23 1.32 -4.83
C THR A 101 -8.47 1.22 -5.71
N GLU A 102 -9.29 2.27 -5.73
CA GLU A 102 -10.47 2.33 -6.61
C GLU A 102 -10.10 2.61 -8.07
N ALA A 103 -9.09 3.45 -8.33
CA ALA A 103 -8.59 3.71 -9.68
C ALA A 103 -8.07 2.43 -10.34
N VAL A 104 -7.28 1.62 -9.61
CA VAL A 104 -6.74 0.35 -10.10
C VAL A 104 -7.83 -0.64 -10.52
N LYS A 105 -9.01 -0.61 -9.88
CA LYS A 105 -10.16 -1.44 -10.29
C LYS A 105 -10.83 -0.97 -11.58
N ARG A 106 -10.71 0.32 -11.90
CA ARG A 106 -11.35 0.94 -13.08
C ARG A 106 -10.45 0.93 -14.30
N ILE A 107 -9.14 1.07 -14.12
CA ILE A 107 -8.20 1.09 -15.24
C ILE A 107 -8.10 -0.29 -15.89
N MET A 108 -7.98 -0.28 -17.21
CA MET A 108 -7.73 -1.48 -18.02
C MET A 108 -6.59 -1.15 -19.00
N PRO A 109 -5.33 -1.10 -18.52
CA PRO A 109 -4.23 -0.53 -19.31
C PRO A 109 -3.88 -1.34 -20.56
N TRP A 110 -4.29 -2.62 -20.59
CA TRP A 110 -4.26 -3.46 -21.78
C TRP A 110 -5.49 -4.37 -21.80
N LYS A 111 -5.76 -5.01 -22.95
CA LYS A 111 -6.89 -5.92 -23.11
C LYS A 111 -6.78 -7.10 -22.13
N GLY A 112 -7.75 -7.19 -21.22
CA GLY A 112 -7.81 -8.27 -20.22
C GLY A 112 -6.86 -8.08 -19.03
N ALA A 113 -6.43 -6.85 -18.73
CA ALA A 113 -5.64 -6.55 -17.55
C ALA A 113 -6.34 -7.03 -16.27
N LYS A 114 -5.63 -7.82 -15.46
CA LYS A 114 -6.10 -8.30 -14.16
C LYS A 114 -5.19 -7.74 -13.07
N LEU A 115 -5.57 -6.58 -12.56
CA LEU A 115 -4.81 -5.85 -11.56
C LEU A 115 -5.49 -5.94 -10.19
N LYS A 116 -4.69 -5.97 -9.14
CA LYS A 116 -5.14 -5.85 -7.76
C LYS A 116 -4.27 -4.83 -7.03
N ALA A 117 -4.90 -3.88 -6.36
CA ALA A 117 -4.24 -3.02 -5.39
C ALA A 117 -4.27 -3.69 -4.00
N VAL A 118 -3.13 -3.69 -3.31
CA VAL A 118 -2.95 -4.27 -1.97
C VAL A 118 -2.32 -3.25 -1.04
N LEU A 119 -2.71 -3.29 0.24
CA LEU A 119 -2.13 -2.41 1.27
C LEU A 119 -0.75 -2.91 1.71
N GLU A 120 -0.01 -2.05 2.41
CA GLU A 120 1.38 -2.28 2.83
C GLU A 120 1.67 -3.67 3.44
N GLY A 121 0.78 -4.20 4.26
CA GLY A 121 0.94 -5.52 4.89
C GLY A 121 0.86 -6.71 3.92
N GLU A 122 0.21 -6.52 2.78
CA GLU A 122 -0.02 -7.52 1.73
C GLU A 122 0.91 -7.33 0.52
N ILE A 123 1.72 -6.26 0.50
CA ILE A 123 2.72 -6.07 -0.55
C ILE A 123 3.72 -7.24 -0.49
N PRO A 124 3.98 -7.92 -1.63
CA PRO A 124 4.92 -9.02 -1.64
C PRO A 124 6.29 -8.61 -1.10
N ARG A 125 6.82 -9.38 -0.16
CA ARG A 125 8.16 -9.16 0.38
C ARG A 125 9.16 -9.90 -0.50
N SER A 126 10.08 -9.17 -1.12
CA SER A 126 11.20 -9.79 -1.82
C SER A 126 12.12 -10.44 -0.79
N HIS A 127 12.24 -11.77 -0.85
CA HIS A 127 13.32 -12.47 -0.17
C HIS A 127 14.55 -12.35 -1.07
N VAL A 128 15.42 -11.39 -0.75
CA VAL A 128 16.69 -11.24 -1.47
C VAL A 128 17.68 -12.22 -0.84
N VAL A 129 18.03 -13.27 -1.58
CA VAL A 129 19.10 -14.19 -1.23
C VAL A 129 20.34 -13.76 -2.01
N THR A 130 21.37 -13.35 -1.29
CA THR A 130 22.69 -13.07 -1.88
C THR A 130 23.57 -14.30 -1.65
N ALA A 131 23.97 -14.98 -2.73
CA ALA A 131 24.89 -16.10 -2.67
C ALA A 131 26.26 -15.70 -3.24
N TYR A 132 27.34 -16.19 -2.62
CA TYR A 132 28.68 -16.11 -3.15
C TYR A 132 29.03 -17.44 -3.82
N LEU A 133 29.23 -17.42 -5.13
CA LEU A 133 29.44 -18.62 -5.95
C LEU A 133 30.85 -18.58 -6.56
N PRO A 134 31.86 -19.18 -5.93
CA PRO A 134 33.19 -19.26 -6.51
C PRO A 134 33.18 -20.22 -7.71
N ASN A 135 33.81 -19.81 -8.82
CA ASN A 135 33.97 -20.58 -10.07
C ASN A 135 32.68 -20.86 -10.90
N SER A 136 31.57 -20.16 -10.65
CA SER A 136 30.29 -20.39 -11.37
C SER A 136 30.16 -19.62 -12.69
N SER A 137 31.27 -19.19 -13.31
CA SER A 137 31.23 -18.34 -14.52
C SER A 137 30.71 -19.06 -15.76
N LEU A 138 30.62 -20.40 -15.72
CA LEU A 138 30.09 -21.25 -16.79
C LEU A 138 28.72 -21.85 -16.44
N ASP A 139 28.24 -21.65 -15.22
CA ASP A 139 26.99 -22.23 -14.75
C ASP A 139 25.82 -21.31 -15.10
N SER A 140 24.73 -21.88 -15.60
CA SER A 140 23.52 -21.10 -15.89
C SER A 140 22.80 -20.72 -14.60
N SER A 141 22.05 -19.61 -14.65
CA SER A 141 21.22 -19.15 -13.53
C SER A 141 20.24 -20.21 -13.04
N GLU A 142 19.70 -21.04 -13.93
CA GLU A 142 18.80 -22.14 -13.56
C GLU A 142 19.50 -23.20 -12.70
N TYR A 143 20.72 -23.64 -13.09
CA TYR A 143 21.48 -24.65 -12.34
C TYR A 143 21.88 -24.16 -10.93
N ILE A 144 22.22 -22.87 -10.83
CA ILE A 144 22.60 -22.22 -9.58
C ILE A 144 21.43 -22.21 -8.58
N LEU A 145 20.22 -21.95 -9.05
CA LEU A 145 19.04 -21.81 -8.20
C LEU A 145 18.48 -23.15 -7.71
N GLU A 146 18.62 -24.23 -8.49
CA GLU A 146 18.20 -25.58 -8.10
C GLU A 146 19.07 -26.20 -6.99
N CYS A 147 20.34 -25.78 -6.88
CA CYS A 147 21.27 -26.39 -5.91
C CYS A 147 21.22 -25.76 -4.51
N TYR A 148 20.61 -24.59 -4.34
CA TYR A 148 20.74 -23.77 -3.12
C TYR A 148 19.43 -23.32 -2.48
N ILE A 149 18.28 -23.79 -2.99
CA ILE A 149 16.95 -23.66 -2.38
C ILE A 149 16.42 -25.06 -2.10
#